data_AF-A0A847XUQ9-F1
#
_entry.id   AF-A0A847XUQ9-F1
#
_cell.length_a   1.000
_cell.length_b   1.000
_cell.length_c   1.000
_cell.angle_alpha   90.00
_cell.angle_beta   90.00
_cell.angle_gamma   90.00
#
_symmetry.space_group_name_H-M   'P 1'
#
loop_
_entity.id
_entity.type
_entity.pdbx_description
1 polymer ?
#
loop_
_entity_poly.entity_id
_entity_poly.type
_entity_poly.pdbx_seq_one_letter_code
_entity_poly.pdbx_strand_id
1 'polypeptide(L)' 'DGVNILAECEEACNGHSMIVMINEKIRRDCGFDFYGSKEGVQLNLVGAIGRHIGSYDIKKYFGPKARKGGV' A
#
# COMPACT_ATOMS: atom_id res chain seq x y z
N ASP A 1 -9.13 -7.06 14.02
CA ASP A 1 -10.14 -6.89 12.97
C ASP A 1 -10.21 -5.43 12.53
N GLY A 2 -10.06 -5.16 11.23
CA GLY A 2 -9.96 -3.81 10.61
C GLY A 2 -8.62 -3.08 10.82
N VAL A 3 -7.57 -3.80 11.23
CA VAL A 3 -6.21 -3.28 11.39
C VAL A 3 -5.27 -4.23 10.67
N ASN A 4 -4.53 -3.72 9.69
CA ASN A 4 -3.64 -4.49 8.83
C ASN A 4 -2.23 -3.92 8.87
N ILE A 5 -1.23 -4.75 8.58
CA ILE A 5 0.15 -4.28 8.35
C ILE A 5 0.38 -4.32 6.84
N LEU A 6 0.83 -3.20 6.29
CA LEU A 6 1.35 -3.10 4.94
C LEU A 6 2.87 -3.00 5.04
N ALA A 7 3.56 -3.90 4.36
CA ALA A 7 4.99 -3.79 4.08
C ALA A 7 5.13 -3.54 2.58
N GLU A 8 5.66 -2.38 2.22
CA GLU A 8 5.82 -1.94 0.83
C GLU A 8 7.29 -1.67 0.52
N CYS A 9 7.68 -1.99 -0.71
CA CYS A 9 8.98 -1.68 -1.28
C CYS A 9 8.75 -1.06 -2.65
N GLU A 10 8.94 0.25 -2.75
CA GLU A 10 8.69 1.03 -3.96
C GLU A 10 9.88 0.96 -4.94
N GLU A 11 10.02 -0.18 -5.62
CA GLU A 11 11.13 -0.41 -6.56
C GLU A 11 11.16 0.60 -7.73
N ALA A 12 9.99 1.06 -8.18
CA ALA A 12 9.86 1.89 -9.39
C ALA A 12 9.43 3.35 -9.15
N CYS A 13 9.20 3.76 -7.91
CA CYS A 13 8.81 5.14 -7.59
C CYS A 13 10.04 5.97 -7.20
N ASN A 14 10.59 5.69 -6.01
CA ASN A 14 11.67 6.47 -5.41
C ASN A 14 12.60 5.62 -4.51
N GLY A 15 12.41 4.30 -4.47
CA GLY A 15 13.21 3.40 -3.64
C GLY A 15 12.89 3.48 -2.14
N HIS A 16 11.75 4.06 -1.75
CA HIS A 16 11.28 3.99 -0.38
C HIS A 16 10.80 2.58 -0.06
N SER A 17 10.96 2.18 1.18
CA SER A 17 10.26 1.03 1.72
C SER A 17 9.68 1.42 3.07
N MET A 18 8.51 0.87 3.37
CA MET A 18 7.72 1.28 4.52
C MET A 18 7.06 0.09 5.19
N ILE A 19 6.88 0.21 6.49
CA ILE A 19 6.06 -0.69 7.28
C ILE A 19 5.06 0.17 8.03
N VAL A 20 3.79 0.06 7.63
CA VAL A 20 2.70 0.86 8.21
C VAL A 20 1.57 -0.02 8.72
N MET A 21 0.98 0.39 9.84
CA MET A 21 -0.28 -0.13 10.32
C MET A 21 -1.41 0.69 9.69
N ILE A 22 -2.33 0.04 8.99
CA ILE A 22 -3.53 0.65 8.44
C ILE A 22 -4.71 0.29 9.34
N ASN A 23 -5.28 1.28 10.02
CA ASN A 23 -6.49 1.11 10.83
C ASN A 23 -7.70 1.65 10.05
N GLU A 24 -8.47 0.72 9.50
CA GLU A 24 -9.65 1.02 8.70
C GLU A 24 -10.80 1.62 9.51
N LYS A 25 -10.86 1.35 10.82
CA LYS A 25 -11.96 1.83 11.68
C LYS A 25 -11.87 3.33 11.94
N ILE A 26 -10.65 3.84 12.12
CA ILE A 26 -10.40 5.28 12.32
C ILE A 26 -9.88 5.98 11.06
N ARG A 27 -9.75 5.23 9.96
CA ARG A 27 -9.25 5.72 8.66
C ARG A 27 -7.92 6.46 8.80
N ARG A 28 -6.94 5.82 9.44
CA ARG A 28 -5.57 6.33 9.55
C ARG A 28 -4.56 5.23 9.34
N ASP A 29 -3.39 5.62 8.87
CA ASP A 29 -2.19 4.81 8.99
C ASP A 29 -1.13 5.48 9.87
N CYS A 30 -0.20 4.68 10.36
CA CYS A 30 1.02 5.14 10.98
C CYS A 30 2.11 4.08 10.88
N GLY A 31 3.37 4.51 10.88
CA GLY A 31 4.49 3.59 10.85
C GLY A 31 5.80 4.30 10.56
N PHE A 32 6.68 3.59 9.85
CA PHE A 32 7.99 4.09 9.51
C PHE A 32 8.29 3.85 8.03
N ASP A 33 9.01 4.79 7.43
CA ASP A 33 9.60 4.63 6.11
C ASP A 33 11.13 4.67 6.19
N PHE A 34 11.77 4.08 5.20
CA PHE A 34 13.20 4.14 5.01
C PHE A 34 13.52 4.28 3.53
N TYR A 35 14.49 5.15 3.23
CA TYR A 35 14.94 5.39 1.86
C TYR A 35 16.41 5.78 1.86
N GLY A 36 17.07 5.51 0.72
CA GLY A 36 18.44 5.93 0.49
C GLY A 36 18.49 7.34 -0.09
N SER A 37 19.30 8.21 0.51
CA SER A 37 19.62 9.55 0.00
C SER A 37 21.13 9.73 -0.16
N LYS A 38 21.57 10.91 -0.62
CA LYS A 38 23.01 11.23 -0.71
C LYS A 38 23.71 11.26 0.65
N GLU A 39 22.93 11.44 1.71
CA GLU A 39 23.35 11.51 3.10
C GLU A 39 23.36 10.14 3.79
N GLY A 40 22.91 9.08 3.12
CA GLY A 40 22.85 7.71 3.64
C GLY A 40 21.41 7.17 3.72
N VAL A 41 21.18 6.22 4.61
CA VAL A 41 19.83 5.67 4.86
C VAL A 41 19.13 6.51 5.90
N GLN A 42 17.92 6.98 5.59
CA GLN A 42 17.07 7.69 6.53
C GLN A 42 15.94 6.78 7.04
N LEU A 43 15.52 7.00 8.28
CA LEU A 43 14.37 6.35 8.91
C LEU A 43 13.45 7.45 9.44
N ASN A 44 12.22 7.52 8.96
CA ASN A 44 11.28 8.56 9.38
C ASN A 44 9.98 7.96 9.92
N LEU A 45 9.29 8.75 10.74
CA LEU A 45 7.91 8.49 11.13
C LEU A 45 6.97 8.96 10.03
N VAL A 46 6.00 8.12 9.67
CA VAL A 46 4.98 8.42 8.67
C VAL A 46 3.57 8.17 9.20
N GLY A 47 2.61 8.90 8.64
CA GLY A 47 1.18 8.71 8.94
C GLY A 47 0.30 9.66 8.13
N ALA A 48 -0.91 9.21 7.84
CA ALA A 48 -1.85 9.87 6.96
C ALA A 48 -3.30 9.60 7.39
N ILE A 49 -4.20 10.45 6.88
CA ILE A 49 -5.65 10.23 6.97
C ILE A 49 -6.08 9.48 5.72
N GLY A 50 -6.65 8.30 5.92
CA GLY A 50 -7.16 7.46 4.85
C GLY A 50 -8.60 7.82 4.44
N ARG A 51 -8.96 7.50 3.21
CA ARG A 51 -10.35 7.47 2.74
C ARG A 51 -10.51 6.32 1.75
N HIS A 52 -11.49 5.46 1.97
CA HIS A 52 -11.80 4.38 1.03
C HIS A 52 -12.39 4.97 -0.26
N ILE A 53 -11.77 4.71 -1.42
CA ILE A 53 -12.19 5.26 -2.72
C ILE A 53 -13.06 4.30 -3.55
N GLY A 54 -13.24 3.06 -3.08
CA GLY A 54 -13.94 2.00 -3.80
C GLY A 54 -13.14 0.70 -3.76
N SER A 55 -13.69 -0.34 -4.37
CA SER A 55 -13.02 -1.63 -4.49
C SER A 55 -13.11 -2.15 -5.92
N TYR A 56 -12.14 -2.96 -6.31
CA TYR A 56 -12.06 -3.54 -7.64
C TYR A 56 -11.86 -5.05 -7.54
N ASP A 57 -12.75 -5.83 -8.17
CA ASP A 57 -12.65 -7.28 -8.21
C ASP A 57 -11.69 -7.71 -9.34
N ILE A 58 -10.43 -7.90 -8.98
CA ILE A 58 -9.38 -8.34 -9.93
C ILE A 58 -9.75 -9.67 -10.58
N LYS A 59 -10.40 -10.61 -9.87
CA LYS A 59 -10.71 -11.94 -10.43
C LYS A 59 -11.79 -11.86 -11.51
N LYS A 60 -12.74 -10.94 -11.36
CA LYS A 60 -13.77 -10.69 -12.37
C LYS A 60 -13.17 -10.26 -13.72
N TYR A 61 -12.16 -9.39 -13.71
CA TYR A 61 -11.63 -8.76 -14.93
C TYR A 61 -10.29 -9.32 -15.42
N PHE A 62 -9.48 -9.89 -14.53
CA PHE A 62 -8.14 -10.42 -14.83
C PHE A 62 -7.94 -11.87 -14.38
N GLY A 63 -8.97 -12.52 -13.82
CA GLY A 63 -8.88 -13.92 -13.40
C GLY A 63 -8.87 -14.90 -14.58
N PRO A 64 -8.55 -16.19 -14.34
CA PRO A 64 -8.48 -17.21 -15.40
C PRO A 64 -9.77 -17.38 -16.22
N LYS A 65 -10.92 -16.99 -15.65
CA LYS A 65 -12.25 -17.03 -16.30
C LYS A 65 -12.66 -15.71 -16.94
N ALA A 66 -11.91 -14.62 -16.76
CA ALA A 66 -12.24 -13.31 -17.32
C ALA A 66 -12.29 -13.35 -18.86
N ARG A 67 -11.44 -14.17 -19.49
CA ARG A 67 -11.41 -14.37 -20.96
C ARG A 67 -12.58 -15.19 -21.51
N LYS A 68 -13.42 -15.83 -20.69
CA LYS A 68 -14.56 -16.63 -21.17
C LYS A 68 -15.82 -15.79 -21.47
N GLY A 69 -15.78 -14.48 -21.22
CA GLY A 69 -16.91 -13.55 -21.38
C GLY A 69 -16.86 -12.60 -22.58
N GLY A 70 -15.93 -12.76 -23.54
CA GLY A 70 -15.72 -11.86 -24.71
C GLY A 70 -14.67 -10.78 -24.42
N VAL A 71 -13.77 -10.41 -25.33
CA VAL A 71 -13.80 -10.34 -26.82
C VAL A 71 -13.04 -11.47 -27.51
#